data_AF-A0A956GMV7-F1
#
_entry.id   AF-A0A956GMV7-F1
#
_cell.length_a   1.000
_cell.length_b   1.000
_cell.length_c   1.000
_cell.angle_alpha   90.00
_cell.angle_beta   90.00
_cell.angle_gamma   90.00
#
_symmetry.space_group_name_H-M   'P 1'
#
loop_
_entity.id
_entity.type
_entity.pdbx_description
1 polymer ?
#
loop_
_entity_poly.entity_id
_entity_poly.type
_entity_poly.pdbx_seq_one_letter_code
_entity_poly.pdbx_strand_id
1 'polypeptide(L)'
;GVDAVADAPASLRRLFDDLEQAPPWLDRALVDRGARAFRRFGPAVFRFAGTITLEAYAESSVAKPLALTGAYAGSSTRHRFLETAAFWIAVSEPGGLDAGAPGRAAALRVRLMHVFVRRRLLAHPEWDAAAWGVPINQGDALLTLMGGSFAPGLALRAMGYRPSRADIEAMMHFWRYVGHLMGVRPSWYPTSLREAAQLSFVAALKGARRAGDDGVRLCQSYARAFAPDPAAPRARRWRDAIDHRVHLGYTRFFLSARSYRHNRLPAAGPWALVPLLWFPPIFAAETLRRWVPALDDAADRRARRARDRWFARRMAGRRAGFEPVQRFVR
;
A
#
# COMPACT_ATOMS: atom_id res chain seq x y z
N GLY A 1 22.70 13.48 5.99
CA GLY A 1 21.74 13.33 7.10
C GLY A 1 21.32 14.70 7.57
N VAL A 2 21.08 14.89 8.86
CA VAL A 2 20.79 16.22 9.43
C VAL A 2 21.92 17.22 9.21
N ASP A 3 23.16 16.76 9.12
CA ASP A 3 24.35 17.60 8.89
C ASP A 3 24.38 18.31 7.54
N ALA A 4 23.52 17.88 6.59
CA ALA A 4 23.35 18.57 5.32
C ALA A 4 22.48 19.84 5.42
N VAL A 5 21.87 20.10 6.58
CA VAL A 5 21.04 21.28 6.84
C VAL A 5 21.81 22.21 7.76
N ALA A 6 22.33 23.31 7.20
CA ALA A 6 22.90 24.39 7.99
C ALA A 6 21.87 24.90 9.01
N ASP A 7 22.32 25.12 10.25
CA ASP A 7 21.47 25.56 11.36
C ASP A 7 20.23 24.68 11.63
N ALA A 8 20.38 23.36 11.41
CA ALA A 8 19.30 22.40 11.67
C ALA A 8 18.67 22.58 13.06
N PRO A 9 17.34 22.82 13.16
CA PRO A 9 16.66 22.99 14.44
C PRO A 9 16.86 21.78 15.36
N ALA A 10 16.86 22.01 16.67
CA ALA A 10 17.03 20.93 17.65
C ALA A 10 15.98 19.80 17.51
N SER A 11 14.76 20.13 17.07
CA SER A 11 13.72 19.14 16.77
C SER A 11 14.06 18.24 15.58
N LEU A 12 14.74 18.77 14.56
CA LEU A 12 15.20 18.00 13.40
C LEU A 12 16.38 17.09 13.78
N ARG A 13 17.33 17.59 14.59
CA ARG A 13 18.43 16.79 15.12
C ARG A 13 17.91 15.60 15.93
N ARG A 14 17.03 15.83 16.90
CA ARG A 14 16.37 14.76 17.68
C ARG A 14 15.64 13.73 16.80
N LEU A 15 14.99 14.17 15.72
CA LEU A 15 14.33 13.26 14.79
C LEU A 15 15.34 12.35 14.08
N PHE A 16 16.48 12.88 13.65
CA PHE A 16 17.53 12.07 13.01
C PHE A 16 18.22 11.15 14.02
N ASP A 17 18.52 11.62 15.24
CA ASP A 17 19.07 10.78 16.30
C ASP A 17 18.15 9.57 16.58
N ASP A 18 16.84 9.81 16.65
CA ASP A 18 15.81 8.78 16.81
C ASP A 18 15.68 7.82 15.62
N LEU A 19 16.09 8.22 14.41
CA LEU A 19 16.03 7.39 13.21
C LEU A 19 17.30 6.55 12.99
N GLU A 20 18.45 7.07 13.40
CA GLU A 20 19.75 6.38 13.28
C GLU A 20 19.91 5.31 14.37
N GLN A 21 19.18 5.41 15.47
CA GLN A 21 19.12 4.35 16.48
C GLN A 21 18.22 3.20 16.02
N ALA A 22 18.83 2.03 15.80
CA ALA A 22 18.09 0.81 15.52
C ALA A 22 17.24 0.41 16.75
N PRO A 23 15.92 0.16 16.59
CA PRO A 23 15.13 -0.30 17.71
C PRO A 23 15.55 -1.72 18.13
N PRO A 24 15.43 -2.08 19.42
CA PRO A 24 15.99 -3.33 19.96
C PRO A 24 15.39 -4.61 19.36
N TRP A 25 14.18 -4.52 18.79
CA TRP A 25 13.53 -5.64 18.11
C TRP A 25 13.96 -5.81 16.66
N LEU A 26 14.77 -4.90 16.09
CA LEU A 26 15.10 -4.92 14.66
C LEU A 26 16.04 -6.06 14.30
N ASP A 27 15.50 -7.08 13.66
CA ASP A 27 16.26 -8.06 12.90
C ASP A 27 16.34 -7.65 11.41
N ARG A 28 17.55 -7.38 10.91
CA ARG A 28 17.79 -6.98 9.50
C ARG A 28 17.60 -8.13 8.52
N ALA A 29 17.93 -9.36 8.90
CA ALA A 29 17.73 -10.53 8.04
C ALA A 29 16.22 -10.78 7.81
N LEU A 30 15.38 -10.55 8.82
CA LEU A 30 13.92 -10.59 8.66
C LEU A 30 13.40 -9.44 7.78
N VAL A 31 13.98 -8.24 7.87
CA VAL A 31 13.65 -7.12 6.96
C VAL A 31 13.93 -7.50 5.52
N ASP A 32 15.11 -8.02 5.22
CA ASP A 32 15.51 -8.39 3.86
C ASP A 32 14.68 -9.56 3.31
N ARG A 33 14.45 -10.58 4.14
CA ARG A 33 13.58 -11.72 3.81
C ARG A 33 12.15 -11.26 3.54
N GLY A 34 11.61 -10.39 4.38
CA GLY A 34 10.27 -9.83 4.24
C GLY A 34 10.13 -8.98 2.99
N ALA A 35 11.11 -8.12 2.71
CA ALA A 35 11.16 -7.33 1.48
C ALA A 35 11.16 -8.26 0.25
N ARG A 36 12.02 -9.29 0.21
CA ARG A 36 12.05 -10.28 -0.88
C ARG A 36 10.71 -11.00 -1.04
N ALA A 37 10.10 -11.44 0.06
CA ALA A 37 8.79 -12.10 0.02
C ALA A 37 7.68 -11.17 -0.52
N PHE A 38 7.70 -9.88 -0.16
CA PHE A 38 6.80 -8.88 -0.73
C PHE A 38 7.05 -8.64 -2.23
N ARG A 39 8.32 -8.49 -2.65
CA ARG A 39 8.69 -8.29 -4.06
C ARG A 39 8.22 -9.45 -4.94
N ARG A 40 8.23 -10.67 -4.42
CA ARG A 40 7.86 -11.91 -5.15
C ARG A 40 6.46 -11.86 -5.75
N PHE A 41 5.53 -11.12 -5.15
CA PHE A 41 4.18 -10.92 -5.71
C PHE A 41 4.17 -10.08 -6.99
N GLY A 42 5.28 -9.43 -7.34
CA GLY A 42 5.41 -8.61 -8.54
C GLY A 42 4.35 -7.50 -8.60
N PRO A 43 3.84 -7.15 -9.79
CA PRO A 43 2.76 -6.17 -9.93
C PRO A 43 1.40 -6.61 -9.36
N ALA A 44 1.21 -7.90 -9.02
CA ALA A 44 -0.06 -8.39 -8.49
C ALA A 44 -0.38 -7.77 -7.13
N VAL A 45 0.64 -7.57 -6.27
CA VAL A 45 0.44 -6.94 -4.96
C VAL A 45 -0.03 -5.50 -5.07
N PHE A 46 0.33 -4.75 -6.13
CA PHE A 46 -0.15 -3.39 -6.31
C PHE A 46 -1.65 -3.37 -6.61
N ARG A 47 -2.11 -4.22 -7.54
CA ARG A 47 -3.55 -4.35 -7.83
C ARG A 47 -4.31 -4.80 -6.59
N PHE A 48 -3.78 -5.78 -5.87
CA PHE A 48 -4.38 -6.28 -4.64
C PHE A 48 -4.44 -5.19 -3.56
N ALA A 49 -3.34 -4.51 -3.27
CA ALA A 49 -3.24 -3.47 -2.25
C ALA A 49 -4.23 -2.33 -2.53
N GLY A 50 -4.32 -1.91 -3.79
CA GLY A 50 -5.31 -0.92 -4.18
C GLY A 50 -6.75 -1.42 -3.99
N THR A 51 -7.07 -2.68 -4.34
CA THR A 51 -8.40 -3.28 -4.06
C THR A 51 -8.73 -3.34 -2.58
N ILE A 52 -7.85 -3.87 -1.74
CA ILE A 52 -8.18 -4.08 -0.32
C ILE A 52 -8.33 -2.76 0.44
N THR A 53 -7.71 -1.68 -0.05
CA THR A 53 -7.87 -0.34 0.52
C THR A 53 -9.32 0.15 0.43
N LEU A 54 -10.13 -0.39 -0.50
CA LEU A 54 -11.55 -0.02 -0.62
C LEU A 54 -12.37 -0.46 0.58
N GLU A 55 -12.02 -1.57 1.24
CA GLU A 55 -12.70 -1.94 2.50
C GLU A 55 -12.36 -0.94 3.61
N ALA A 56 -11.14 -0.40 3.62
CA ALA A 56 -10.73 0.60 4.61
C ALA A 56 -11.45 1.95 4.40
N TYR A 57 -11.89 2.27 3.18
CA TYR A 57 -12.70 3.47 2.91
C TYR A 57 -14.10 3.42 3.52
N ALA A 58 -14.53 2.28 4.08
CA ALA A 58 -15.73 2.25 4.92
C ALA A 58 -15.52 2.96 6.28
N GLU A 59 -14.28 3.06 6.76
CA GLU A 59 -13.94 3.65 8.06
C GLU A 59 -13.73 5.16 7.96
N SER A 60 -14.40 5.93 8.83
CA SER A 60 -14.33 7.40 8.82
C SER A 60 -12.90 7.90 9.04
N SER A 61 -12.14 7.27 9.94
CA SER A 61 -10.77 7.67 10.25
C SER A 61 -9.80 7.50 9.08
N VAL A 62 -10.15 6.70 8.07
CA VAL A 62 -9.38 6.51 6.84
C VAL A 62 -9.96 7.36 5.69
N ALA A 63 -11.27 7.33 5.50
CA ALA A 63 -11.92 8.01 4.37
C ALA A 63 -11.89 9.54 4.51
N LYS A 64 -12.15 10.09 5.71
CA LYS A 64 -12.27 11.54 5.93
C LYS A 64 -10.96 12.28 5.64
N PRO A 65 -9.77 11.81 6.09
CA PRO A 65 -8.50 12.42 5.69
C PRO A 65 -8.33 12.53 4.18
N LEU A 66 -8.69 11.49 3.42
CA LEU A 66 -8.52 11.44 1.97
C LEU A 66 -9.53 12.34 1.24
N ALA A 67 -10.76 12.41 1.75
CA ALA A 67 -11.81 13.25 1.20
C ALA A 67 -11.53 14.75 1.44
N LEU A 68 -11.17 15.15 2.66
CA LEU A 68 -10.95 16.55 3.03
C LEU A 68 -9.67 17.14 2.41
N THR A 69 -8.60 16.34 2.31
CA THR A 69 -7.39 16.75 1.59
C THR A 69 -7.61 16.85 0.06
N GLY A 70 -8.78 16.40 -0.43
CA GLY A 70 -9.11 16.21 -1.85
C GLY A 70 -8.08 15.36 -2.60
N ALA A 71 -7.35 14.55 -1.84
CA ALA A 71 -6.20 13.85 -2.35
C ALA A 71 -6.56 12.80 -3.41
N TYR A 72 -7.81 12.34 -3.37
CA TYR A 72 -8.38 11.27 -4.18
C TYR A 72 -9.58 11.76 -5.00
N ALA A 73 -9.62 13.05 -5.38
CA ALA A 73 -10.65 13.60 -6.25
C ALA A 73 -10.23 13.49 -7.73
N GLY A 74 -10.98 12.70 -8.52
CA GLY A 74 -10.85 12.67 -9.99
C GLY A 74 -9.53 12.11 -10.52
N SER A 75 -8.96 12.78 -11.54
CA SER A 75 -7.75 12.36 -12.28
C SER A 75 -6.48 12.27 -11.44
N SER A 76 -6.46 12.91 -10.26
CA SER A 76 -5.36 12.81 -9.28
C SER A 76 -5.23 11.43 -8.64
N THR A 77 -6.31 10.65 -8.57
CA THR A 77 -6.37 9.35 -7.89
C THR A 77 -5.36 8.34 -8.46
N ARG A 78 -5.25 8.27 -9.80
CA ARG A 78 -4.30 7.37 -10.46
C ARG A 78 -2.86 7.76 -10.12
N HIS A 79 -2.57 9.06 -10.13
CA HIS A 79 -1.23 9.55 -9.86
C HIS A 79 -0.82 9.25 -8.42
N ARG A 80 -1.68 9.58 -7.45
CA ARG A 80 -1.52 9.25 -6.03
C ARG A 80 -1.27 7.77 -5.77
N PHE A 81 -2.05 6.91 -6.40
CA PHE A 81 -1.84 5.47 -6.27
C PHE A 81 -0.46 5.05 -6.81
N LEU A 82 -0.01 5.66 -7.91
CA LEU A 82 1.32 5.39 -8.46
C LEU A 82 2.44 5.93 -7.57
N GLU A 83 2.26 7.07 -6.89
CA GLU A 83 3.22 7.54 -5.86
C GLU A 83 3.35 6.51 -4.73
N THR A 84 2.24 5.95 -4.25
CA THR A 84 2.26 4.88 -3.24
C THR A 84 2.94 3.62 -3.79
N ALA A 85 2.72 3.26 -5.05
CA ALA A 85 3.42 2.14 -5.68
C ALA A 85 4.93 2.39 -5.82
N ALA A 86 5.34 3.63 -6.12
CA ALA A 86 6.75 4.03 -6.16
C ALA A 86 7.39 3.91 -4.78
N PHE A 87 6.68 4.34 -3.73
CA PHE A 87 7.10 4.13 -2.34
C PHE A 87 7.30 2.64 -2.03
N TRP A 88 6.31 1.79 -2.36
CA TRP A 88 6.41 0.34 -2.15
C TRP A 88 7.57 -0.31 -2.93
N ILE A 89 7.88 0.18 -4.13
CA ILE A 89 9.07 -0.25 -4.88
C ILE A 89 10.31 0.12 -4.09
N ALA A 90 10.50 1.41 -3.81
CA ALA A 90 11.71 1.94 -3.19
C ALA A 90 12.05 1.30 -1.84
N VAL A 91 11.08 1.13 -0.94
CA VAL A 91 11.31 0.52 0.38
C VAL A 91 11.61 -0.97 0.32
N SER A 92 11.15 -1.64 -0.75
CA SER A 92 11.31 -3.07 -0.91
C SER A 92 12.57 -3.45 -1.69
N GLU A 93 13.32 -2.52 -2.28
CA GLU A 93 14.53 -2.86 -3.03
C GLU A 93 15.63 -3.39 -2.08
N PRO A 94 16.55 -4.26 -2.55
CA PRO A 94 17.72 -4.64 -1.77
C PRO A 94 18.49 -3.40 -1.30
N GLY A 95 18.75 -3.29 0.01
CA GLY A 95 19.36 -2.10 0.62
C GLY A 95 18.49 -0.84 0.60
N GLY A 96 17.21 -0.93 0.20
CA GLY A 96 16.31 0.21 0.06
C GLY A 96 16.01 0.95 1.36
N LEU A 97 16.29 0.34 2.51
CA LEU A 97 16.10 0.90 3.85
C LEU A 97 17.42 1.24 4.58
N ASP A 98 18.56 1.09 3.91
CA ASP A 98 19.86 1.48 4.45
C ASP A 98 19.98 3.00 4.59
N ALA A 99 20.96 3.45 5.37
CA ALA A 99 21.25 4.87 5.53
C ALA A 99 21.48 5.52 4.16
N GLY A 100 20.79 6.63 3.89
CA GLY A 100 20.86 7.33 2.60
C GLY A 100 20.08 6.68 1.44
N ALA A 101 19.52 5.48 1.62
CA ALA A 101 18.80 4.79 0.55
C ALA A 101 17.49 5.52 0.17
N PRO A 102 17.08 5.48 -1.11
CA PRO A 102 15.87 6.16 -1.58
C PRO A 102 14.58 5.73 -0.85
N GLY A 103 14.46 4.45 -0.47
CA GLY A 103 13.31 3.94 0.26
C GLY A 103 13.22 4.50 1.68
N ARG A 104 14.33 4.53 2.42
CA ARG A 104 14.42 5.19 3.74
C ARG A 104 14.05 6.67 3.65
N ALA A 105 14.57 7.39 2.65
CA ALA A 105 14.21 8.78 2.41
C ALA A 105 12.72 8.97 2.08
N ALA A 106 12.14 8.07 1.29
CA ALA A 106 10.71 8.11 0.97
C ALA A 106 9.84 7.86 2.22
N ALA A 107 10.20 6.90 3.08
CA ALA A 107 9.51 6.65 4.35
C ALA A 107 9.52 7.87 5.26
N LEU A 108 10.66 8.57 5.35
CA LEU A 108 10.77 9.81 6.12
C LEU A 108 9.91 10.94 5.53
N ARG A 109 9.88 11.10 4.20
CA ARG A 109 9.00 12.07 3.55
C ARG A 109 7.52 11.80 3.85
N VAL A 110 7.12 10.53 3.84
CA VAL A 110 5.75 10.14 4.22
C VAL A 110 5.48 10.44 5.70
N ARG A 111 6.42 10.19 6.62
CA ARG A 111 6.30 10.59 8.04
C ARG A 111 6.00 12.08 8.17
N LEU A 112 6.80 12.92 7.52
CA LEU A 112 6.65 14.38 7.56
C LEU A 112 5.32 14.82 6.93
N MET A 113 4.95 14.26 5.78
CA MET A 113 3.66 14.51 5.15
C MET A 113 2.50 14.19 6.11
N HIS A 114 2.52 13.02 6.76
CA HIS A 114 1.46 12.63 7.70
C HIS A 114 1.38 13.56 8.92
N VAL A 115 2.51 14.12 9.39
CA VAL A 115 2.49 15.14 10.44
C VAL A 115 1.76 16.41 9.99
N PHE A 116 2.07 16.93 8.80
CA PHE A 116 1.41 18.12 8.26
C PHE A 116 -0.08 17.88 7.98
N VAL A 117 -0.42 16.73 7.39
CA VAL A 117 -1.82 16.35 7.13
C VAL A 117 -2.60 16.23 8.43
N ARG A 118 -2.05 15.55 9.45
CA ARG A 118 -2.69 15.41 10.75
C ARG A 118 -2.93 16.78 11.41
N ARG A 119 -1.92 17.65 11.42
CA ARG A 119 -2.04 19.00 12.01
C ARG A 119 -3.13 19.82 11.33
N ARG A 120 -3.20 19.78 9.99
CA ARG A 120 -4.22 20.51 9.23
C ARG A 120 -5.62 19.93 9.44
N LEU A 121 -5.76 18.61 9.44
CA LEU A 121 -7.05 17.97 9.69
C LEU A 121 -7.58 18.28 11.10
N LEU A 122 -6.73 18.24 12.13
CA LEU A 122 -7.14 18.60 13.49
C LEU A 122 -7.61 20.06 13.63
N ALA A 123 -7.15 20.95 12.75
CA ALA A 123 -7.58 22.35 12.71
C ALA A 123 -8.74 22.59 11.71
N HIS A 124 -9.20 21.55 11.01
CA HIS A 124 -10.21 21.67 9.97
C HIS A 124 -11.62 21.71 10.59
N PRO A 125 -12.50 22.64 10.19
CA PRO A 125 -13.83 22.79 10.81
C PRO A 125 -14.72 21.56 10.63
N GLU A 126 -14.60 20.83 9.53
CA GLU A 126 -15.33 19.57 9.32
C GLU A 126 -14.73 18.36 10.08
N TRP A 127 -13.59 18.49 10.76
CA TRP A 127 -13.01 17.36 11.48
C TRP A 127 -13.68 17.12 12.83
N ASP A 128 -14.45 16.03 12.92
CA ASP A 128 -15.04 15.57 14.16
C ASP A 128 -14.06 14.69 14.93
N ALA A 129 -13.26 15.31 15.81
CA ALA A 129 -12.29 14.59 16.63
C ALA A 129 -12.94 13.62 17.64
N ALA A 130 -14.16 13.91 18.10
CA ALA A 130 -14.87 13.03 19.04
C ALA A 130 -15.33 11.75 18.35
N ALA A 131 -15.82 11.84 17.11
CA ALA A 131 -16.26 10.69 16.34
C ALA A 131 -15.11 9.93 15.65
N TRP A 132 -14.08 10.62 15.15
CA TRP A 132 -13.06 10.02 14.28
C TRP A 132 -11.67 9.90 14.94
N GLY A 133 -11.50 10.50 16.12
CA GLY A 133 -10.24 10.51 16.84
C GLY A 133 -9.16 11.35 16.16
N VAL A 134 -7.90 11.02 16.45
CA VAL A 134 -6.74 11.68 15.84
C VAL A 134 -6.54 11.13 14.42
N PRO A 135 -6.43 11.99 13.38
CA PRO A 135 -6.18 11.53 12.02
C PRO A 135 -4.84 10.79 11.91
N ILE A 136 -4.81 9.73 11.09
CA ILE A 136 -3.58 8.94 10.84
C ILE A 136 -2.98 8.48 12.18
N ASN A 137 -3.82 7.93 13.06
CA ASN A 137 -3.40 7.42 14.36
C ASN A 137 -2.58 6.12 14.23
N GLN A 138 -1.96 5.70 15.32
CA GLN A 138 -1.09 4.52 15.36
C GLN A 138 -1.83 3.23 15.00
N GLY A 139 -3.11 3.10 15.36
CA GLY A 139 -3.90 1.90 15.09
C GLY A 139 -4.22 1.74 13.61
N ASP A 140 -4.76 2.78 12.98
CA ASP A 140 -5.08 2.77 11.55
C ASP A 140 -3.81 2.62 10.69
N ALA A 141 -2.72 3.28 11.10
CA ALA A 141 -1.43 3.15 10.43
C ALA A 141 -0.87 1.73 10.54
N LEU A 142 -0.97 1.07 11.71
CA LEU A 142 -0.59 -0.33 11.87
C LEU A 142 -1.44 -1.25 10.98
N LEU A 143 -2.77 -1.07 10.96
CA LEU A 143 -3.65 -1.90 10.13
C LEU A 143 -3.32 -1.73 8.63
N THR A 144 -2.93 -0.52 8.24
CA THR A 144 -2.44 -0.25 6.88
C THR A 144 -1.15 -1.03 6.57
N LEU A 145 -0.19 -1.11 7.51
CA LEU A 145 1.03 -1.91 7.38
C LEU A 145 0.72 -3.42 7.32
N MET A 146 -0.29 -3.88 8.06
CA MET A 146 -0.80 -5.26 7.95
C MET A 146 -1.41 -5.55 6.57
N GLY A 147 -2.04 -4.55 5.96
CA GLY A 147 -2.51 -4.60 4.57
C GLY A 147 -1.39 -4.82 3.54
N GLY A 148 -0.15 -4.45 3.84
CA GLY A 148 1.03 -4.72 3.01
C GLY A 148 1.75 -6.04 3.31
N SER A 149 1.47 -6.65 4.46
CA SER A 149 2.16 -7.84 4.97
C SER A 149 1.22 -9.04 5.09
N PHE A 150 0.48 -9.13 6.20
CA PHE A 150 -0.38 -10.25 6.53
C PHE A 150 -1.45 -10.51 5.46
N ALA A 151 -2.15 -9.46 5.01
CA ALA A 151 -3.24 -9.59 4.04
C ALA A 151 -2.81 -10.20 2.69
N PRO A 152 -1.78 -9.68 1.97
CA PRO A 152 -1.34 -10.27 0.72
C PRO A 152 -0.72 -11.65 0.92
N GLY A 153 -0.07 -11.89 2.08
CA GLY A 153 0.47 -13.19 2.46
C GLY A 153 -0.58 -14.30 2.49
N LEU A 154 -1.83 -13.97 2.82
CA LEU A 154 -2.94 -14.92 2.80
C LEU A 154 -3.68 -14.89 1.46
N ALA A 155 -4.12 -13.71 1.01
CA ALA A 155 -5.07 -13.58 -0.09
C ALA A 155 -4.46 -13.97 -1.44
N LEU A 156 -3.18 -13.64 -1.69
CA LEU A 156 -2.54 -13.92 -2.98
C LEU A 156 -2.28 -15.42 -3.20
N ARG A 157 -2.47 -16.28 -2.19
CA ARG A 157 -2.47 -17.74 -2.36
C ARG A 157 -3.56 -18.21 -3.33
N ALA A 158 -4.69 -17.50 -3.41
CA ALA A 158 -5.74 -17.79 -4.38
C ALA A 158 -5.28 -17.63 -5.84
N MET A 159 -4.18 -16.92 -6.08
CA MET A 159 -3.54 -16.78 -7.38
C MET A 159 -2.34 -17.72 -7.56
N GLY A 160 -2.13 -18.69 -6.67
CA GLY A 160 -1.04 -19.67 -6.76
C GLY A 160 0.25 -19.27 -6.05
N TYR A 161 0.34 -18.06 -5.47
CA TYR A 161 1.51 -17.68 -4.67
C TYR A 161 1.64 -18.58 -3.43
N ARG A 162 2.86 -18.94 -3.03
CA ARG A 162 3.09 -19.86 -1.90
C ARG A 162 4.03 -19.24 -0.85
N PRO A 163 3.67 -18.13 -0.19
CA PRO A 163 4.43 -17.66 0.96
C PRO A 163 4.36 -18.68 2.11
N SER A 164 5.51 -18.99 2.70
CA SER A 164 5.56 -19.78 3.95
C SER A 164 5.05 -18.96 5.13
N ARG A 165 4.82 -19.58 6.30
CA ARG A 165 4.49 -18.82 7.52
C ARG A 165 5.61 -17.83 7.87
N ALA A 166 6.85 -18.31 7.84
CA ALA A 166 8.03 -17.48 8.08
C ALA A 166 8.20 -16.34 7.05
N ASP A 167 7.76 -16.52 5.79
CA ASP A 167 7.76 -15.42 4.82
C ASP A 167 6.77 -14.31 5.21
N ILE A 168 5.59 -14.69 5.71
CA ILE A 168 4.56 -13.73 6.12
C ILE A 168 5.00 -13.00 7.40
N GLU A 169 5.59 -13.69 8.37
CA GLU A 169 6.14 -13.06 9.59
C GLU A 169 7.32 -12.14 9.25
N ALA A 170 8.21 -12.55 8.36
CA ALA A 170 9.27 -11.69 7.85
C ALA A 170 8.70 -10.45 7.14
N MET A 171 7.64 -10.60 6.33
CA MET A 171 6.95 -9.45 5.73
C MET A 171 6.33 -8.53 6.78
N MET A 172 5.72 -9.08 7.84
CA MET A 172 5.19 -8.28 8.96
C MET A 172 6.30 -7.50 9.65
N HIS A 173 7.46 -8.11 9.85
CA HIS A 173 8.65 -7.46 10.42
C HIS A 173 9.24 -6.39 9.51
N PHE A 174 9.35 -6.66 8.21
CA PHE A 174 9.73 -5.68 7.19
C PHE A 174 8.82 -4.45 7.24
N TRP A 175 7.51 -4.65 7.22
CA TRP A 175 6.54 -3.55 7.29
C TRP A 175 6.51 -2.86 8.66
N ARG A 176 6.81 -3.58 9.76
CA ARG A 176 7.02 -2.98 11.09
C ARG A 176 8.19 -1.99 11.05
N TYR A 177 9.29 -2.34 10.39
CA TYR A 177 10.45 -1.45 10.25
C TYR A 177 10.19 -0.27 9.33
N VAL A 178 9.54 -0.49 8.18
CA VAL A 178 9.06 0.62 7.34
C VAL A 178 8.14 1.55 8.13
N GLY A 179 7.21 0.99 8.90
CA GLY A 179 6.33 1.69 9.82
C GLY A 179 7.09 2.49 10.87
N HIS A 180 8.10 1.91 11.50
CA HIS A 180 8.94 2.58 12.48
C HIS A 180 9.61 3.84 11.91
N LEU A 181 10.16 3.76 10.69
CA LEU A 181 10.71 4.92 9.97
C LEU A 181 9.64 5.97 9.66
N MET A 182 8.41 5.52 9.37
CA MET A 182 7.22 6.36 9.18
C MET A 182 6.64 6.94 10.49
N GLY A 183 7.17 6.56 11.67
CA GLY A 183 6.69 6.97 12.98
C GLY A 183 5.52 6.13 13.54
N VAL A 184 5.27 4.96 12.97
CA VAL A 184 4.30 3.97 13.45
C VAL A 184 5.01 3.03 14.44
N ARG A 185 4.80 3.27 15.74
CA ARG A 185 5.52 2.62 16.84
C ARG A 185 4.59 2.15 17.97
N PRO A 186 3.53 1.38 17.69
CA PRO A 186 2.74 0.79 18.75
C PRO A 186 3.56 -0.26 19.49
N SER A 187 3.43 -0.31 20.82
CA SER A 187 4.05 -1.33 21.68
C SER A 187 3.50 -2.74 21.41
N TRP A 188 2.31 -2.83 20.81
CA TRP A 188 1.54 -4.05 20.58
C TRP A 188 1.55 -4.52 19.11
N TYR A 189 2.60 -4.21 18.35
CA TYR A 189 2.69 -4.66 16.96
C TYR A 189 2.71 -6.20 16.87
N PRO A 190 1.85 -6.85 16.06
CA PRO A 190 1.78 -8.31 16.00
C PRO A 190 3.08 -8.90 15.44
N THR A 191 3.59 -9.93 16.11
CA THR A 191 4.86 -10.59 15.78
C THR A 191 4.65 -12.00 15.20
N SER A 192 3.43 -12.54 15.30
CA SER A 192 3.06 -13.85 14.77
C SER A 192 1.81 -13.79 13.88
N LEU A 193 1.62 -14.81 13.03
CA LEU A 193 0.38 -14.95 12.24
C LEU A 193 -0.87 -15.00 13.11
N ARG A 194 -0.79 -15.59 14.30
CA ARG A 194 -1.91 -15.71 15.24
C ARG A 194 -2.33 -14.32 15.72
N GLU A 195 -1.39 -13.54 16.22
CA GLU A 195 -1.64 -12.16 16.70
C GLU A 195 -2.15 -11.27 15.57
N ALA A 196 -1.57 -11.39 14.37
CA ALA A 196 -2.05 -10.68 13.20
C ALA A 196 -3.49 -11.05 12.83
N ALA A 197 -3.84 -12.34 12.86
CA ALA A 197 -5.21 -12.80 12.62
C ALA A 197 -6.18 -12.29 13.69
N GLN A 198 -5.81 -12.36 14.97
CA GLN A 198 -6.61 -11.84 16.08
C GLN A 198 -6.85 -10.34 15.94
N LEU A 199 -5.79 -9.57 15.65
CA LEU A 199 -5.89 -8.13 15.48
C LEU A 199 -6.72 -7.73 14.26
N SER A 200 -6.55 -8.43 13.13
CA SER A 200 -7.40 -8.23 11.95
C SER A 200 -8.87 -8.57 12.23
N PHE A 201 -9.13 -9.62 13.01
CA PHE A 201 -10.48 -9.98 13.43
C PHE A 201 -11.11 -8.91 14.33
N VAL A 202 -10.38 -8.43 15.35
CA VAL A 202 -10.85 -7.35 16.23
C VAL A 202 -11.10 -6.07 15.44
N ALA A 203 -10.20 -5.70 14.52
CA ALA A 203 -10.37 -4.53 13.67
C ALA A 203 -11.64 -4.66 12.78
N ALA A 204 -11.87 -5.84 12.21
CA ALA A 204 -13.06 -6.10 11.39
C ALA A 204 -14.37 -6.05 12.21
N LEU A 205 -14.35 -6.51 13.46
CA LEU A 205 -15.52 -6.47 14.35
C LEU A 205 -15.81 -5.05 14.85
N LYS A 206 -14.78 -4.28 15.21
CA LYS A 206 -14.92 -2.92 15.74
C LYS A 206 -15.30 -1.90 14.66
N GLY A 207 -14.95 -2.17 13.40
CA GLY A 207 -15.13 -1.24 12.28
C GLY A 207 -16.54 -0.65 12.24
N ALA A 208 -16.64 0.67 12.38
CA ALA A 208 -17.92 1.35 12.46
C ALA A 208 -18.60 1.41 11.10
N ARG A 209 -17.81 1.38 10.01
CA ARG A 209 -18.29 1.47 8.62
C ARG A 209 -19.18 2.68 8.35
N ARG A 210 -18.86 3.83 8.97
CA ARG A 210 -19.67 5.09 8.92
C ARG A 210 -19.06 6.19 8.06
N ALA A 211 -18.17 5.88 7.13
CA ALA A 211 -17.60 6.89 6.23
C ALA A 211 -18.63 7.56 5.30
N GLY A 212 -19.79 6.92 5.08
CA GLY A 212 -20.87 7.44 4.25
C GLY A 212 -20.42 7.68 2.80
N ASP A 213 -20.93 8.76 2.20
CA ASP A 213 -20.67 9.07 0.80
C ASP A 213 -19.21 9.36 0.47
N ASP A 214 -18.41 9.82 1.43
CA ASP A 214 -16.97 10.02 1.20
C ASP A 214 -16.29 8.69 0.87
N GLY A 215 -16.60 7.63 1.63
CA GLY A 215 -16.08 6.29 1.37
C GLY A 215 -16.49 5.76 0.01
N VAL A 216 -17.79 5.90 -0.34
CA VAL A 216 -18.33 5.48 -1.64
C VAL A 216 -17.65 6.22 -2.79
N ARG A 217 -17.48 7.55 -2.67
CA ARG A 217 -16.81 8.37 -3.70
C ARG A 217 -15.34 7.99 -3.87
N LEU A 218 -14.63 7.66 -2.80
CA LEU A 218 -13.23 7.20 -2.88
C LEU A 218 -13.14 5.86 -3.63
N CYS A 219 -14.01 4.90 -3.31
CA CYS A 219 -14.08 3.61 -4.00
C CYS A 219 -14.37 3.78 -5.50
N GLN A 220 -15.34 4.63 -5.85
CA GLN A 220 -15.69 4.92 -7.24
C GLN A 220 -14.57 5.64 -7.99
N SER A 221 -13.92 6.61 -7.34
CA SER A 221 -12.80 7.36 -7.91
C SER A 221 -11.63 6.43 -8.21
N TYR A 222 -11.30 5.52 -7.28
CA TYR A 222 -10.27 4.51 -7.50
C TYR A 222 -10.61 3.58 -8.67
N ALA A 223 -11.83 3.05 -8.74
CA ALA A 223 -12.24 2.17 -9.83
C ALA A 223 -12.14 2.89 -11.19
N ARG A 224 -12.59 4.16 -11.26
CA ARG A 224 -12.55 4.97 -12.49
C ARG A 224 -11.14 5.46 -12.85
N ALA A 225 -10.22 5.56 -11.90
CA ALA A 225 -8.87 6.08 -12.12
C ALA A 225 -8.06 5.28 -13.17
N PHE A 226 -8.43 4.01 -13.39
CA PHE A 226 -7.81 3.14 -14.38
C PHE A 226 -8.63 2.98 -15.66
N ALA A 227 -9.72 3.73 -15.82
CA ALA A 227 -10.51 3.70 -17.04
C ALA A 227 -9.66 4.19 -18.24
N PRO A 228 -9.90 3.65 -19.45
CA PRO A 228 -9.20 4.09 -20.64
C PRO A 228 -9.49 5.56 -20.94
N ASP A 229 -8.45 6.31 -21.30
CA ASP A 229 -8.58 7.69 -21.75
C ASP A 229 -9.24 7.72 -23.16
N PRO A 230 -10.42 8.35 -23.33
CA PRO A 230 -11.08 8.45 -24.62
C PRO A 230 -10.22 9.14 -25.69
N ALA A 231 -9.39 10.10 -25.27
CA ALA A 231 -8.51 10.88 -26.15
C ALA A 231 -7.22 10.14 -26.52
N ALA A 232 -6.93 8.98 -25.90
CA ALA A 232 -5.74 8.21 -26.23
C ALA A 232 -5.84 7.53 -27.62
N PRO A 233 -4.69 7.29 -28.30
CA PRO A 233 -4.65 6.54 -29.56
C PRO A 233 -5.33 5.17 -29.44
N ARG A 234 -6.01 4.71 -30.51
CA ARG A 234 -6.82 3.47 -30.52
C ARG A 234 -6.10 2.27 -29.90
N ALA A 235 -4.84 2.03 -30.27
CA ALA A 235 -4.06 0.90 -29.74
C ALA A 235 -3.82 0.99 -28.23
N ARG A 236 -3.56 2.20 -27.70
CA ARG A 236 -3.41 2.44 -26.27
C ARG A 236 -4.75 2.29 -25.55
N ARG A 237 -5.82 2.85 -26.10
CA ARG A 237 -7.17 2.76 -25.54
C ARG A 237 -7.65 1.32 -25.40
N TRP A 238 -7.39 0.46 -26.39
CA TRP A 238 -7.69 -0.98 -26.31
C TRP A 238 -6.94 -1.69 -25.19
N ARG A 239 -5.63 -1.42 -25.06
CA ARG A 239 -4.82 -2.00 -23.97
C ARG A 239 -5.28 -1.51 -22.61
N ASP A 240 -5.54 -0.21 -22.46
CA ASP A 240 -6.02 0.38 -21.21
C ASP A 240 -7.42 -0.16 -20.85
N ALA A 241 -8.28 -0.43 -21.83
CA ALA A 241 -9.58 -1.05 -21.60
C ALA A 241 -9.47 -2.50 -21.07
N ILE A 242 -8.53 -3.29 -21.59
CA ILE A 242 -8.25 -4.64 -21.07
C ILE A 242 -7.70 -4.54 -19.65
N ASP A 243 -6.69 -3.69 -19.44
CA ASP A 243 -6.08 -3.48 -18.12
C ASP A 243 -7.11 -3.02 -17.07
N HIS A 244 -8.04 -2.15 -17.46
CA HIS A 244 -9.15 -1.69 -16.62
C HIS A 244 -10.10 -2.85 -16.24
N ARG A 245 -10.49 -3.69 -17.20
CA ARG A 245 -11.34 -4.86 -16.93
C ARG A 245 -10.66 -5.89 -16.03
N VAL A 246 -9.37 -6.15 -16.24
CA VAL A 246 -8.56 -6.97 -15.33
C VAL A 246 -8.55 -6.35 -13.93
N HIS A 247 -8.40 -5.03 -13.83
CA HIS A 247 -8.42 -4.34 -12.54
C HIS A 247 -9.75 -4.46 -11.81
N LEU A 248 -10.88 -4.28 -12.51
CA LEU A 248 -12.22 -4.53 -11.97
C LEU A 248 -12.40 -6.00 -11.56
N GLY A 249 -11.84 -6.93 -12.33
CA GLY A 249 -11.79 -8.35 -12.00
C GLY A 249 -11.11 -8.63 -10.66
N TYR A 250 -9.90 -8.10 -10.46
CA TYR A 250 -9.20 -8.17 -9.17
C TYR A 250 -10.01 -7.51 -8.05
N THR A 251 -10.61 -6.36 -8.34
CA THR A 251 -11.45 -5.65 -7.37
C THR A 251 -12.60 -6.53 -6.92
N ARG A 252 -13.35 -7.13 -7.85
CA ARG A 252 -14.49 -7.98 -7.53
C ARG A 252 -14.10 -9.29 -6.84
N PHE A 253 -12.93 -9.85 -7.16
CA PHE A 253 -12.48 -11.12 -6.59
C PHE A 253 -12.07 -10.98 -5.12
N PHE A 254 -11.30 -9.95 -4.78
CA PHE A 254 -10.79 -9.75 -3.41
C PHE A 254 -11.72 -8.92 -2.52
N LEU A 255 -12.63 -8.15 -3.10
CA LEU A 255 -13.63 -7.39 -2.35
C LEU A 255 -14.90 -8.23 -2.13
N SER A 256 -15.53 -8.10 -0.96
CA SER A 256 -16.77 -8.83 -0.70
C SER A 256 -17.88 -8.38 -1.66
N ALA A 257 -18.78 -9.30 -2.04
CA ALA A 257 -19.91 -8.97 -2.91
C ALA A 257 -20.79 -7.85 -2.33
N ARG A 258 -20.91 -7.82 -0.99
CA ARG A 258 -21.64 -6.77 -0.26
C ARG A 258 -20.96 -5.41 -0.43
N SER A 259 -19.66 -5.31 -0.14
CA SER A 259 -18.90 -4.07 -0.29
C SER A 259 -18.88 -3.59 -1.74
N TYR A 260 -18.76 -4.51 -2.71
CA TYR A 260 -18.78 -4.17 -4.13
C TYR A 260 -20.10 -3.50 -4.56
N ARG A 261 -21.24 -4.06 -4.14
CA ARG A 261 -22.57 -3.49 -4.42
C ARG A 261 -22.80 -2.18 -3.67
N HIS A 262 -22.45 -2.12 -2.38
CA HIS A 262 -22.60 -0.92 -1.56
C HIS A 262 -21.89 0.29 -2.18
N ASN A 263 -20.67 0.08 -2.69
CA ASN A 263 -19.88 1.12 -3.33
C ASN A 263 -20.30 1.43 -4.79
N ARG A 264 -21.28 0.71 -5.34
CA ARG A 264 -21.80 0.89 -6.71
C ARG A 264 -20.70 0.83 -7.77
N LEU A 265 -19.78 -0.13 -7.62
CA LEU A 265 -18.64 -0.29 -8.53
C LEU A 265 -19.08 -0.87 -9.89
N PRO A 266 -18.39 -0.53 -11.00
CA PRO A 266 -18.73 -1.05 -12.33
C PRO A 266 -18.74 -2.57 -12.36
N ALA A 267 -19.61 -3.19 -13.16
CA ALA A 267 -19.67 -4.66 -13.23
C ALA A 267 -18.34 -5.25 -13.75
N ALA A 268 -17.75 -6.17 -12.99
CA ALA A 268 -16.56 -6.92 -13.43
C ALA A 268 -16.91 -8.08 -14.38
N GLY A 269 -18.14 -8.61 -14.30
CA GLY A 269 -18.57 -9.76 -15.08
C GLY A 269 -17.61 -10.96 -14.95
N PRO A 270 -17.31 -11.69 -16.04
CA PRO A 270 -16.42 -12.86 -15.98
C PRO A 270 -14.97 -12.51 -15.63
N TRP A 271 -14.56 -11.24 -15.72
CA TRP A 271 -13.20 -10.81 -15.35
C TRP A 271 -12.91 -11.03 -13.87
N ALA A 272 -13.93 -11.19 -13.02
CA ALA A 272 -13.78 -11.58 -11.61
C ALA A 272 -13.02 -12.91 -11.44
N LEU A 273 -12.98 -13.77 -12.46
CA LEU A 273 -12.25 -15.05 -12.42
C LEU A 273 -10.80 -14.94 -12.89
N VAL A 274 -10.37 -13.79 -13.44
CA VAL A 274 -9.00 -13.60 -13.95
C VAL A 274 -7.93 -13.90 -12.90
N PRO A 275 -8.06 -13.52 -11.61
CA PRO A 275 -7.09 -13.91 -10.59
C PRO A 275 -6.86 -15.43 -10.52
N LEU A 276 -7.89 -16.25 -10.72
CA LEU A 276 -7.77 -17.72 -10.72
C LEU A 276 -7.03 -18.26 -11.94
N LEU A 277 -7.14 -17.58 -13.10
CA LEU A 277 -6.40 -17.97 -14.31
C LEU A 277 -4.88 -17.86 -14.13
N TRP A 278 -4.44 -17.01 -13.19
CA TRP A 278 -3.02 -16.90 -12.85
C TRP A 278 -2.53 -18.01 -11.92
N PHE A 279 -3.44 -18.80 -11.32
CA PHE A 279 -3.07 -19.85 -10.37
C PHE A 279 -2.10 -20.88 -10.96
N PRO A 280 -2.39 -21.56 -12.09
CA PRO A 280 -1.51 -22.62 -12.58
C PRO A 280 -0.06 -22.16 -12.86
N PRO A 281 0.19 -21.08 -13.63
CA PRO A 281 1.56 -20.68 -13.93
C PRO A 281 2.32 -20.15 -12.70
N ILE A 282 1.64 -19.44 -11.79
CA ILE A 282 2.28 -18.94 -10.56
C ILE A 282 2.58 -20.10 -9.62
N PHE A 283 1.64 -21.02 -9.43
CA PHE A 283 1.83 -22.17 -8.55
C PHE A 283 2.99 -23.07 -9.03
N ALA A 284 3.08 -23.32 -10.33
CA ALA A 284 4.19 -24.06 -10.92
C ALA A 284 5.53 -23.36 -10.67
N ALA A 285 5.63 -22.06 -10.96
CA ALA A 285 6.84 -21.27 -10.72
C ALA A 285 7.24 -21.23 -9.23
N GLU A 286 6.27 -21.04 -8.33
CA GLU A 286 6.46 -21.05 -6.87
C GLU A 286 6.88 -22.42 -6.34
N THR A 287 6.46 -23.48 -6.99
CA THR A 287 6.87 -24.84 -6.64
C THR A 287 8.30 -25.10 -7.09
N LEU A 288 8.61 -24.83 -8.36
CA LEU A 288 9.95 -25.05 -8.92
C LEU A 288 11.04 -24.28 -8.18
N ARG A 289 10.79 -23.00 -7.83
CA ARG A 289 11.80 -22.19 -7.11
C ARG A 289 12.17 -22.70 -5.72
N ARG A 290 11.31 -23.50 -5.08
CA ARG A 290 11.59 -24.06 -3.74
C ARG A 290 12.60 -25.20 -3.80
N TRP A 291 12.75 -25.84 -4.95
CA TRP A 291 13.67 -26.96 -5.16
C TRP A 291 15.02 -26.51 -5.73
N VAL A 292 15.06 -25.33 -6.36
CA VAL A 292 16.26 -24.83 -7.05
C VAL A 292 16.57 -23.39 -6.60
N PRO A 293 17.57 -23.16 -5.74
CA PRO A 293 17.90 -21.82 -5.22
C PRO A 293 18.16 -20.76 -6.31
N ALA A 294 18.81 -21.15 -7.41
CA ALA A 294 19.06 -20.26 -8.55
C ALA A 294 17.77 -19.73 -9.19
N LEU A 295 16.68 -20.51 -9.14
CA LEU A 295 15.36 -20.07 -9.62
C LEU A 295 14.72 -19.06 -8.67
N ASP A 296 14.99 -19.09 -7.36
CA ASP A 296 14.49 -18.10 -6.42
C ASP A 296 15.11 -16.72 -6.69
N ASP A 297 16.42 -16.66 -6.94
CA ASP A 297 17.10 -15.41 -7.32
C ASP A 297 16.67 -14.90 -8.70
N ALA A 298 16.47 -15.81 -9.66
CA ALA A 298 15.92 -15.44 -10.95
C ALA A 298 14.48 -14.90 -10.83
N ALA A 299 13.67 -15.49 -9.94
CA ALA A 299 12.32 -15.03 -9.65
C ALA A 299 12.32 -13.63 -9.03
N ASP A 300 13.20 -13.33 -8.06
CA ASP A 300 13.33 -12.00 -7.48
C ASP A 300 13.72 -10.95 -8.53
N ARG A 301 14.73 -11.23 -9.37
CA ARG A 301 15.12 -10.34 -10.48
C ARG A 301 13.98 -10.12 -11.47
N ARG A 302 13.24 -11.18 -11.81
CA ARG A 302 12.07 -11.09 -12.71
C ARG A 302 10.97 -10.25 -12.09
N ALA A 303 10.68 -10.43 -10.81
CA ALA A 303 9.63 -9.70 -10.10
C ALA A 303 9.95 -8.20 -10.02
N ARG A 304 11.19 -7.83 -9.70
CA ARG A 304 11.69 -6.44 -9.74
C ARG A 304 11.50 -5.81 -11.12
N ARG A 305 12.04 -6.43 -12.17
CA ARG A 305 11.85 -5.98 -13.56
C ARG A 305 10.38 -5.90 -13.99
N ALA A 306 9.51 -6.77 -13.47
CA ALA A 306 8.08 -6.72 -13.78
C ALA A 306 7.39 -5.52 -13.10
N ARG A 307 7.75 -5.22 -11.84
CA ARG A 307 7.25 -4.05 -11.09
C ARG A 307 7.69 -2.75 -11.73
N ASP A 308 8.97 -2.63 -12.10
CA ASP A 308 9.51 -1.42 -12.75
C ASP A 308 8.85 -1.18 -14.11
N ARG A 309 8.70 -2.21 -14.92
CA ARG A 309 7.99 -2.12 -16.21
C ARG A 309 6.51 -1.77 -16.02
N TRP A 310 5.85 -2.35 -15.03
CA TRP A 310 4.46 -2.04 -14.73
C TRP A 310 4.30 -0.57 -14.32
N PHE A 311 5.21 -0.07 -13.49
CA PHE A 311 5.22 1.30 -13.00
C PHE A 311 5.53 2.31 -14.12
N ALA A 312 6.62 2.10 -14.86
CA ALA A 312 7.04 2.98 -15.97
C ALA A 312 5.95 3.13 -17.05
N ARG A 313 5.29 2.03 -17.43
CA ARG A 313 4.18 2.05 -18.40
C ARG A 313 3.01 2.93 -17.92
N ARG A 314 2.75 2.97 -16.61
CA ARG A 314 1.60 3.69 -16.03
C ARG A 314 1.87 5.16 -15.76
N MET A 315 3.14 5.52 -15.53
CA MET A 315 3.60 6.90 -15.39
C MET A 315 3.73 7.64 -16.73
N ALA A 316 3.82 6.91 -17.86
CA ALA A 316 3.88 7.48 -19.21
C ALA A 316 4.93 8.60 -19.36
N GLY A 317 6.11 8.43 -18.75
CA GLY A 317 7.22 9.41 -18.80
C GLY A 317 7.15 10.53 -17.75
N ARG A 318 6.09 10.63 -16.95
CA ARG A 318 6.03 11.57 -15.81
C ARG A 318 6.91 11.05 -14.67
N ARG A 319 7.64 11.95 -13.98
CA ARG A 319 8.34 11.60 -12.74
C ARG A 319 7.32 11.40 -11.62
N ALA A 320 7.49 10.38 -10.79
CA ALA A 320 6.81 10.31 -9.50
C ALA A 320 7.58 11.20 -8.54
N GLY A 321 7.26 12.48 -8.55
CA GLY A 321 7.72 13.43 -7.55
C GLY A 321 6.60 13.59 -6.52
N PHE A 322 6.93 13.47 -5.25
CA PHE A 322 5.99 13.81 -4.19
C PHE A 322 5.73 15.32 -4.19
N GLU A 323 4.48 15.74 -4.39
CA GLU A 323 4.05 17.12 -4.19
C GLU A 323 3.19 17.23 -2.91
N PRO A 324 3.62 18.01 -1.90
CA PRO A 324 2.81 18.23 -0.70
C PRO A 324 1.48 18.89 -1.06
N VAL A 325 0.38 18.41 -0.47
CA VAL A 325 -0.92 19.10 -0.59
C VAL A 325 -0.81 20.48 0.02
N GLN A 326 -0.91 21.52 -0.82
CA GLN A 326 -0.79 22.92 -0.39
C GLN A 326 -2.12 23.52 0.07
N ARG A 327 -3.26 23.04 -0.47
CA ARG A 327 -4.61 23.50 -0.11
C ARG A 327 -5.56 22.31 0.00
N PHE A 328 -6.42 22.30 1.02
CA PHE A 328 -7.49 21.32 1.16
C PHE A 328 -8.66 21.74 0.27
N VAL A 329 -9.46 20.77 -0.16
CA VAL A 329 -10.43 20.96 -1.27
C VAL A 329 -11.83 21.26 -0.74
N ARG A 330 -11.99 21.25 0.58
CA ARG A 330 -13.17 21.69 1.32
C ARG A 330 -12.73 22.58 2.47
#